data_AF-A0A7S1E118-F1
#
_entry.id   AF-A0A7S1E118-F1
#
_cell.length_a   1.000
_cell.length_b   1.000
_cell.length_c   1.000
_cell.angle_alpha   90.00
_cell.angle_beta   90.00
_cell.angle_gamma   90.00
#
_symmetry.space_group_name_H-M   'P 1'
#
loop_
_entity.id
_entity.type
_entity.pdbx_description
1 polymer ?
#
loop_
_entity_poly.entity_id
_entity_poly.type
_entity_poly.pdbx_seq_one_letter_code
_entity_poly.pdbx_strand_id
1 'polypeptide(L)'
;GGEGEGVEINRACSKSHRMESEVLAGIITGVVLGLLFLFFLQVPLTNYGPAWTLRVWTRIIRCFKRGDVRPWTWSTIEGGILYLSSVPRSADNLAPIMAEPHSLGAVLSLNERWEVPLQEAEYEALGVAWKHIAVPDYSAPSLEAIVEGVRWIHKQVGMGRGVLVHCNAGRGRSVIIVLAYLLVKHKAFDCESAYEHVKSRRDVANLRVMWGTRPQWRSLKKFHRWLRRQGGDEWLTEKVPSDTYCPPPYWVGGGWARDEHVIDV
;
A
#
# COMPACT_ATOMS: atom_id res chain seq x y z
N GLY A 1 -5.77 68.65 -35.56
CA GLY A 1 -5.07 68.05 -34.42
C GLY A 1 -5.83 66.94 -33.70
N GLY A 2 -7.01 66.49 -34.17
CA GLY A 2 -7.85 65.55 -33.40
C GLY A 2 -7.69 64.05 -33.70
N GLU A 3 -7.08 63.66 -34.83
CA GLU A 3 -6.95 62.22 -35.18
C GLU A 3 -5.88 61.47 -34.37
N GLY A 4 -4.83 62.16 -33.92
CA GLY A 4 -3.77 61.55 -33.11
C GLY A 4 -4.22 61.21 -31.69
N GLU A 5 -5.07 62.05 -31.10
CA GLU A 5 -5.51 61.97 -29.70
C GLU A 5 -6.45 60.76 -29.47
N GLY A 6 -7.37 60.50 -30.41
CA GLY A 6 -8.28 59.35 -30.34
C GLY A 6 -7.57 57.99 -30.50
N VAL A 7 -6.49 57.92 -31.30
CA VAL A 7 -5.67 56.71 -31.45
C VAL A 7 -4.85 56.44 -30.18
N GLU A 8 -4.39 57.50 -29.52
CA GLU A 8 -3.61 57.40 -28.28
C GLU A 8 -4.47 56.96 -27.08
N ILE A 9 -5.69 57.49 -26.96
CA ILE A 9 -6.68 57.08 -25.95
C ILE A 9 -7.08 55.61 -26.13
N ASN A 10 -7.34 55.18 -27.37
CA ASN A 10 -7.68 53.78 -27.66
C ASN A 10 -6.51 52.83 -27.35
N ARG A 11 -5.26 53.24 -27.61
CA ARG A 11 -4.07 52.48 -27.20
C ARG A 11 -3.91 52.42 -25.68
N ALA A 12 -4.15 53.51 -24.97
CA ALA A 12 -4.07 53.55 -23.51
C ALA A 12 -5.13 52.65 -22.86
N CYS A 13 -6.37 52.71 -23.33
CA CYS A 13 -7.47 51.86 -22.86
C CYS A 13 -7.21 50.37 -23.15
N SER A 14 -6.72 50.03 -24.36
CA SER A 14 -6.32 48.66 -24.72
C SER A 14 -5.16 48.13 -23.86
N LYS A 15 -4.17 48.96 -23.56
CA LYS A 15 -3.06 48.60 -22.64
C LYS A 15 -3.54 48.41 -21.21
N SER A 16 -4.45 49.25 -20.72
CA SER A 16 -5.06 49.12 -19.39
C SER A 16 -5.83 47.80 -19.26
N HIS A 17 -6.70 47.49 -20.22
CA HIS A 17 -7.45 46.23 -20.25
C HIS A 17 -6.54 45.00 -20.37
N ARG A 18 -5.47 45.08 -21.19
CA ARG A 18 -4.48 43.99 -21.29
C ARG A 18 -3.77 43.78 -19.95
N MET A 19 -3.31 44.85 -19.31
CA MET A 19 -2.65 44.78 -18.00
C MET A 19 -3.56 44.20 -16.92
N GLU A 20 -4.83 44.61 -16.86
CA GLU A 20 -5.82 44.03 -15.93
C GLU A 20 -6.05 42.54 -16.20
N SER A 21 -6.12 42.13 -17.47
CA SER A 21 -6.28 40.73 -17.85
C SER A 21 -5.08 39.86 -17.47
N GLU A 22 -3.85 40.39 -17.58
CA GLU A 22 -2.62 39.70 -17.19
C GLU A 22 -2.51 39.56 -15.67
N VAL A 23 -2.87 40.62 -14.92
CA VAL A 23 -2.92 40.57 -13.44
C VAL A 23 -3.97 39.56 -12.98
N LEU A 24 -5.16 39.58 -13.57
CA LEU A 24 -6.22 38.62 -13.25
C LEU A 24 -5.80 37.18 -13.58
N ALA A 25 -5.19 36.95 -14.74
CA ALA A 25 -4.65 35.65 -15.12
C ALA A 25 -3.56 35.16 -14.16
N GLY A 26 -2.69 36.07 -13.70
CA GLY A 26 -1.68 35.79 -12.68
C GLY A 26 -2.29 35.39 -11.34
N ILE A 27 -3.32 36.11 -10.87
CA ILE A 27 -4.04 35.78 -9.63
C ILE A 27 -4.72 34.41 -9.75
N ILE A 28 -5.45 34.15 -10.84
CA ILE A 28 -6.12 32.87 -11.07
C ILE A 28 -5.10 31.74 -11.10
N THR A 29 -4.00 31.91 -11.82
CA THR A 29 -2.92 30.91 -11.90
C THR A 29 -2.34 30.64 -10.51
N GLY A 30 -2.05 31.68 -9.74
CA GLY A 30 -1.55 31.56 -8.36
C GLY A 30 -2.52 30.81 -7.44
N VAL A 31 -3.82 31.13 -7.51
CA VAL A 31 -4.87 30.43 -6.73
C VAL A 31 -4.96 28.96 -7.14
N VAL A 32 -4.99 28.66 -8.45
CA VAL A 32 -5.05 27.27 -8.96
C VAL A 32 -3.82 26.48 -8.50
N LEU A 33 -2.62 27.04 -8.64
CA LEU A 33 -1.38 26.39 -8.17
C LEU A 33 -1.38 26.20 -6.66
N GLY A 34 -1.86 27.18 -5.90
CA GLY A 34 -2.02 27.09 -4.45
C GLY A 34 -2.97 25.97 -4.03
N LEU A 35 -4.14 25.86 -4.68
CA LEU A 35 -5.10 24.79 -4.44
C LEU A 35 -4.54 23.41 -4.82
N LEU A 36 -3.82 23.29 -5.94
CA LEU A 36 -3.15 22.06 -6.32
C LEU A 36 -2.06 21.65 -5.31
N PHE A 37 -1.32 22.62 -4.79
CA PHE A 37 -0.31 22.38 -3.76
C PHE A 37 -0.94 21.92 -2.43
N LEU A 38 -2.01 22.58 -1.99
CA LEU A 38 -2.78 22.14 -0.81
C LEU A 38 -3.38 20.75 -1.01
N PHE A 39 -3.91 20.46 -2.20
CA PHE A 39 -4.39 19.12 -2.57
C PHE A 39 -3.27 18.08 -2.50
N PHE A 40 -2.05 18.42 -2.91
CA PHE A 40 -0.89 17.54 -2.80
C PHE A 40 -0.44 17.32 -1.35
N LEU A 41 -0.45 18.36 -0.52
CA LEU A 41 -0.04 18.30 0.90
C LEU A 41 -0.97 17.45 1.77
N GLN A 42 -2.27 17.37 1.46
CA GLN A 42 -3.19 16.55 2.24
C GLN A 42 -3.02 15.04 2.02
N VAL A 43 -2.48 14.61 0.87
CA VAL A 43 -2.38 13.20 0.44
C VAL A 43 -1.82 12.27 1.54
N PRO A 44 -0.69 12.55 2.21
CA PRO A 44 -0.14 11.66 3.24
C PRO A 44 -1.04 11.53 4.47
N LEU A 45 -1.89 12.52 4.74
CA LEU A 45 -2.81 12.52 5.88
C LEU A 45 -4.12 11.81 5.55
N THR A 46 -4.64 11.98 4.33
CA THR A 46 -5.95 11.49 3.93
C THR A 46 -5.89 10.16 3.19
N ASN A 47 -4.75 9.82 2.59
CA ASN A 47 -4.60 8.73 1.61
C ASN A 47 -5.56 8.89 0.43
N TYR A 48 -5.89 10.13 0.10
CA TYR A 48 -6.78 10.49 -1.01
C TYR A 48 -6.00 11.25 -2.08
N GLY A 49 -5.93 10.67 -3.27
CA GLY A 49 -5.26 11.25 -4.42
C GLY A 49 -4.85 10.19 -5.44
N PRO A 50 -4.32 10.60 -6.61
CA PRO A 50 -3.78 9.68 -7.60
C PRO A 50 -2.66 8.80 -7.03
N ALA A 51 -2.53 7.55 -7.50
CA ALA A 51 -1.52 6.63 -6.98
C ALA A 51 -0.07 7.17 -7.06
N TRP A 52 0.23 7.99 -8.07
CA TRP A 52 1.54 8.61 -8.23
C TRP A 52 1.88 9.57 -7.08
N THR A 53 0.91 10.29 -6.50
CA THR A 53 1.18 11.23 -5.41
C THR A 53 1.61 10.49 -4.15
N LEU A 54 0.97 9.36 -3.83
CA LEU A 54 1.37 8.49 -2.72
C LEU A 54 2.82 8.00 -2.89
N ARG A 55 3.18 7.57 -4.10
CA ARG A 55 4.55 7.13 -4.41
C ARG A 55 5.58 8.24 -4.31
N VAL A 56 5.24 9.47 -4.71
CA VAL A 56 6.10 10.65 -4.54
C VAL A 56 6.30 10.93 -3.05
N TRP A 57 5.23 10.94 -2.26
CA TRP A 57 5.32 11.13 -0.81
C TRP A 57 6.14 10.04 -0.12
N THR A 58 5.99 8.78 -0.53
CA THR A 58 6.85 7.69 -0.04
C THR A 58 8.33 8.00 -0.30
N ARG A 59 8.70 8.43 -1.51
CA ARG A 59 10.08 8.80 -1.84
C ARG A 59 10.58 9.99 -1.01
N ILE A 60 9.77 11.05 -0.88
CA ILE A 60 10.10 12.22 -0.06
C ILE A 60 10.39 11.80 1.38
N ILE A 61 9.47 11.07 2.01
CA ILE A 61 9.63 10.63 3.41
C ILE A 61 10.86 9.73 3.57
N ARG A 62 11.13 8.85 2.60
CA ARG A 62 12.32 7.99 2.63
C ARG A 62 13.62 8.74 2.41
N CYS A 63 13.64 9.82 1.64
CA CYS A 63 14.80 10.71 1.52
C CYS A 63 15.16 11.32 2.88
N PHE A 64 14.17 11.78 3.65
CA PHE A 64 14.39 12.30 5.01
C PHE A 64 14.75 11.21 6.03
N LYS A 65 14.38 9.95 5.77
CA LYS A 65 14.66 8.80 6.64
C LYS A 65 15.79 7.90 6.14
N ARG A 66 16.66 8.41 5.27
CA ARG A 66 17.85 7.66 4.82
C ARG A 66 18.65 7.22 6.05
N GLY A 67 18.96 5.93 6.14
CA GLY A 67 19.69 5.34 7.26
C GLY A 67 18.85 4.76 8.41
N ASP A 68 17.51 4.80 8.36
CA ASP A 68 16.64 4.09 9.34
C ASP A 68 16.66 2.57 9.10
N VAL A 69 17.82 1.95 9.30
CA VAL A 69 18.06 0.51 9.20
C VAL A 69 17.78 -0.10 10.57
N ARG A 70 16.54 -0.52 10.78
CA ARG A 70 16.14 -1.19 12.02
C ARG A 70 16.59 -2.65 12.02
N PRO A 71 16.93 -3.22 13.19
CA PRO A 71 17.16 -4.66 13.30
C PRO A 71 15.93 -5.43 12.87
N TRP A 72 16.15 -6.62 12.33
CA TRP A 72 15.07 -7.51 11.97
C TRP A 72 14.40 -8.06 13.23
N THR A 73 13.08 -7.95 13.32
CA THR A 73 12.29 -8.44 14.45
C THR A 73 10.98 -9.03 13.95
N TRP A 74 10.57 -10.13 14.56
CA TRP A 74 9.37 -10.87 14.20
C TRP A 74 8.60 -11.27 15.45
N SER A 75 7.32 -11.58 15.27
CA SER A 75 6.42 -11.97 16.36
C SER A 75 5.43 -12.99 15.82
N THR A 76 5.20 -14.06 16.59
CA THR A 76 4.11 -15.01 16.31
C THR A 76 2.79 -14.38 16.73
N ILE A 77 1.86 -14.25 15.79
CA ILE A 77 0.54 -13.66 16.04
C ILE A 77 -0.47 -14.74 16.41
N GLU A 78 -0.42 -15.86 15.72
CA GLU A 78 -1.43 -16.91 15.84
C GLU A 78 -0.76 -18.27 15.80
N GLY A 79 -0.76 -18.99 16.94
CA GLY A 79 -0.51 -20.45 17.03
C GLY A 79 0.68 -21.03 16.26
N GLY A 80 1.72 -20.24 15.96
CA GLY A 80 2.82 -20.66 15.09
C GLY A 80 2.46 -20.80 13.61
N ILE A 81 1.31 -20.31 13.14
CA ILE A 81 0.92 -20.36 11.72
C ILE A 81 0.97 -19.00 11.02
N LEU A 82 0.90 -17.90 11.78
CA LEU A 82 0.91 -16.54 11.26
C LEU A 82 1.94 -15.71 12.01
N TYR A 83 2.89 -15.16 11.26
CA TYR A 83 4.00 -14.37 11.74
C TYR A 83 3.95 -12.95 11.17
N LEU A 84 4.43 -11.99 11.95
CA LEU A 84 4.50 -10.59 11.55
C LEU A 84 5.90 -10.04 11.84
N SER A 85 6.55 -9.44 10.84
CA SER A 85 7.93 -8.95 10.98
C SER A 85 8.19 -7.59 10.34
N SER A 86 9.37 -7.04 10.66
CA SER A 86 10.05 -6.06 9.81
C SER A 86 10.69 -6.74 8.60
N VAL A 87 11.12 -5.93 7.62
CA VAL A 87 11.62 -6.42 6.34
C VAL A 87 12.81 -7.39 6.53
N PRO A 88 12.72 -8.65 6.06
CA PRO A 88 13.86 -9.56 6.03
C PRO A 88 14.88 -9.05 5.02
N ARG A 89 16.16 -9.02 5.40
CA ARG A 89 17.24 -8.53 4.53
C ARG A 89 18.12 -9.65 3.97
N SER A 90 18.11 -10.82 4.62
CA SER A 90 18.83 -12.01 4.19
C SER A 90 18.00 -13.26 4.46
N ALA A 91 18.32 -14.35 3.76
CA ALA A 91 17.74 -15.68 4.01
C ALA A 91 17.91 -16.13 5.48
N ASP A 92 19.02 -15.76 6.12
CA ASP A 92 19.28 -16.07 7.54
C ASP A 92 18.24 -15.47 8.48
N ASN A 93 17.60 -14.37 8.09
CA ASN A 93 16.49 -13.82 8.88
C ASN A 93 15.30 -14.78 8.89
N LEU A 94 15.11 -15.61 7.88
CA LEU A 94 13.98 -16.53 7.82
C LEU A 94 14.25 -17.84 8.59
N ALA A 95 15.52 -18.23 8.75
CA ALA A 95 15.92 -19.49 9.37
C ALA A 95 15.29 -19.75 10.76
N PRO A 96 15.21 -18.78 11.70
CA PRO A 96 14.57 -19.01 12.99
C PRO A 96 13.08 -19.37 12.89
N ILE A 97 12.37 -18.78 11.91
CA ILE A 97 10.94 -19.05 11.71
C ILE A 97 10.74 -20.38 10.97
N MET A 98 11.67 -20.75 10.09
CA MET A 98 11.65 -22.05 9.42
C MET A 98 11.83 -23.22 10.41
N ALA A 99 12.49 -22.99 11.55
CA ALA A 99 12.69 -23.97 12.61
C ALA A 99 11.49 -24.13 13.58
N GLU A 100 10.45 -23.31 13.44
CA GLU A 100 9.24 -23.40 14.27
C GLU A 100 8.39 -24.65 13.92
N PRO A 101 7.47 -25.09 14.82
CA PRO A 101 6.68 -26.32 14.63
C PRO A 101 5.88 -26.36 13.33
N HIS A 102 5.41 -25.19 12.85
CA HIS A 102 4.89 -25.06 11.50
C HIS A 102 5.98 -24.38 10.67
N SER A 103 6.68 -25.17 9.86
CA SER A 103 7.72 -24.67 8.96
C SER A 103 7.21 -23.48 8.15
N LEU A 104 7.94 -22.37 8.17
CA LEU A 104 7.65 -21.22 7.31
C LEU A 104 7.63 -21.68 5.84
N GLY A 105 6.46 -21.62 5.22
CA GLY A 105 6.27 -22.05 3.83
C GLY A 105 5.80 -20.93 2.91
N ALA A 106 5.49 -19.73 3.45
CA ALA A 106 5.04 -18.61 2.63
C ALA A 106 5.37 -17.24 3.23
N VAL A 107 5.70 -16.26 2.36
CA VAL A 107 5.98 -14.87 2.72
C VAL A 107 5.13 -13.89 1.90
N LEU A 108 4.41 -13.00 2.57
CA LEU A 108 3.66 -11.89 1.97
C LEU A 108 4.37 -10.55 2.23
N SER A 109 4.80 -9.89 1.14
CA SER A 109 5.50 -8.61 1.18
C SER A 109 4.58 -7.47 0.74
N LEU A 110 4.43 -6.44 1.58
CA LEU A 110 3.59 -5.26 1.30
C LEU A 110 4.38 -3.99 0.94
N ASN A 111 5.66 -4.15 0.72
CA ASN A 111 6.60 -3.09 0.37
C ASN A 111 6.40 -2.62 -1.07
N GLU A 112 6.89 -1.44 -1.44
CA GLU A 112 7.13 -1.14 -2.85
C GLU A 112 8.31 -1.97 -3.36
N ARG A 113 8.36 -2.31 -4.67
CA ARG A 113 9.40 -3.22 -5.21
C ARG A 113 10.83 -2.80 -4.86
N TRP A 114 11.10 -1.50 -4.89
CA TRP A 114 12.41 -0.93 -4.58
C TRP A 114 12.75 -0.90 -3.07
N GLU A 115 11.82 -1.28 -2.19
CA GLU A 115 12.04 -1.40 -0.75
C GLU A 115 12.34 -2.84 -0.30
N VAL A 116 12.16 -3.84 -1.17
CA VAL A 116 12.35 -5.27 -0.84
C VAL A 116 13.80 -5.67 -1.11
N PRO A 117 14.56 -6.13 -0.10
CA PRO A 117 15.94 -6.59 -0.29
C PRO A 117 16.01 -7.93 -1.01
N LEU A 118 15.20 -8.91 -0.56
CA LEU A 118 15.17 -10.26 -1.09
C LEU A 118 14.35 -10.33 -2.39
N GLN A 119 14.89 -10.98 -3.40
CA GLN A 119 14.20 -11.23 -4.67
C GLN A 119 13.40 -12.54 -4.63
N GLU A 120 12.49 -12.69 -5.59
CA GLU A 120 11.66 -13.90 -5.75
C GLU A 120 12.48 -15.20 -5.77
N ALA A 121 13.56 -15.21 -6.55
CA ALA A 121 14.44 -16.38 -6.69
C ALA A 121 15.07 -16.82 -5.36
N GLU A 122 15.29 -15.91 -4.41
CA GLU A 122 15.85 -16.26 -3.09
C GLU A 122 14.79 -16.96 -2.23
N TYR A 123 13.52 -16.58 -2.33
CA TYR A 123 12.43 -17.28 -1.66
C TYR A 123 12.18 -18.66 -2.28
N GLU A 124 12.24 -18.76 -3.61
CA GLU A 124 12.11 -20.03 -4.33
C GLU A 124 13.22 -21.02 -3.95
N ALA A 125 14.48 -20.54 -3.84
CA ALA A 125 15.61 -21.36 -3.41
C ALA A 125 15.44 -21.93 -1.99
N LEU A 126 14.65 -21.26 -1.14
CA LEU A 126 14.30 -21.72 0.21
C LEU A 126 13.03 -22.58 0.25
N GLY A 127 12.38 -22.83 -0.88
CA GLY A 127 11.08 -23.51 -0.94
C GLY A 127 9.93 -22.71 -0.33
N VAL A 128 10.08 -21.39 -0.23
CA VAL A 128 9.10 -20.48 0.39
C VAL A 128 8.27 -19.83 -0.70
N ALA A 129 6.94 -20.01 -0.65
CA ALA A 129 6.03 -19.35 -1.57
C ALA A 129 6.00 -17.84 -1.30
N TRP A 130 6.29 -17.03 -2.32
CA TRP A 130 6.31 -15.58 -2.17
C TRP A 130 5.11 -14.92 -2.85
N LYS A 131 4.58 -13.86 -2.22
CA LYS A 131 3.59 -12.98 -2.83
C LYS A 131 3.93 -11.53 -2.52
N HIS A 132 3.90 -10.71 -3.57
CA HIS A 132 4.15 -9.28 -3.48
C HIS A 132 2.88 -8.49 -3.77
N ILE A 133 2.46 -7.65 -2.83
CA ILE A 133 1.35 -6.69 -3.00
C ILE A 133 1.92 -5.29 -2.72
N ALA A 134 2.15 -4.51 -3.77
CA ALA A 134 2.79 -3.20 -3.63
C ALA A 134 1.88 -2.18 -2.93
N VAL A 135 2.29 -1.72 -1.74
CA VAL A 135 1.59 -0.66 -0.99
C VAL A 135 2.59 0.44 -0.63
N PRO A 136 2.40 1.69 -1.08
CA PRO A 136 3.27 2.81 -0.74
C PRO A 136 3.48 2.98 0.77
N ASP A 137 4.67 3.37 1.21
CA ASP A 137 4.93 3.55 2.65
C ASP A 137 4.05 4.66 3.22
N TYR A 138 3.64 4.48 4.48
CA TYR A 138 2.67 5.34 5.20
C TYR A 138 1.27 5.40 4.58
N SER A 139 0.99 4.68 3.49
CA SER A 139 -0.34 4.57 2.90
C SER A 139 -1.12 3.37 3.47
N ALA A 140 -2.42 3.30 3.18
CA ALA A 140 -3.24 2.14 3.45
C ALA A 140 -3.35 1.24 2.21
N PRO A 141 -3.38 -0.10 2.38
CA PRO A 141 -3.79 -0.99 1.29
C PRO A 141 -5.23 -0.71 0.89
N SER A 142 -5.54 -0.88 -0.40
CA SER A 142 -6.91 -0.81 -0.90
C SER A 142 -7.75 -2.00 -0.40
N LEU A 143 -9.06 -1.96 -0.57
CA LEU A 143 -9.92 -3.05 -0.15
C LEU A 143 -9.57 -4.34 -0.90
N GLU A 144 -9.31 -4.21 -2.20
CA GLU A 144 -8.96 -5.29 -3.12
C GLU A 144 -7.62 -5.92 -2.70
N ALA A 145 -6.62 -5.10 -2.39
CA ALA A 145 -5.33 -5.57 -1.88
C ALA A 145 -5.46 -6.29 -0.51
N ILE A 146 -6.38 -5.83 0.36
CA ILE A 146 -6.68 -6.52 1.62
C ILE A 146 -7.30 -7.88 1.33
N VAL A 147 -8.34 -7.94 0.49
CA VAL A 147 -9.03 -9.17 0.12
C VAL A 147 -8.06 -10.17 -0.51
N GLU A 148 -7.23 -9.72 -1.46
CA GLU A 148 -6.20 -10.55 -2.11
C GLU A 148 -5.19 -11.10 -1.08
N GLY A 149 -4.67 -10.25 -0.20
CA GLY A 149 -3.73 -10.67 0.83
C GLY A 149 -4.34 -11.68 1.80
N VAL A 150 -5.59 -11.47 2.23
CA VAL A 150 -6.29 -12.38 3.15
C VAL A 150 -6.59 -13.72 2.48
N ARG A 151 -7.06 -13.73 1.24
CA ARG A 151 -7.26 -14.97 0.45
C ARG A 151 -5.97 -15.76 0.34
N TRP A 152 -4.88 -15.07 0.00
CA TRP A 152 -3.59 -15.72 -0.17
C TRP A 152 -3.07 -16.32 1.14
N ILE A 153 -3.16 -15.60 2.26
CA ILE A 153 -2.81 -16.15 3.59
C ILE A 153 -3.69 -17.36 3.91
N HIS A 154 -5.00 -17.26 3.72
CA HIS A 154 -5.94 -18.34 4.00
C HIS A 154 -5.60 -19.61 3.21
N LYS A 155 -5.27 -19.47 1.91
CA LYS A 155 -4.82 -20.58 1.05
C LYS A 155 -3.54 -21.24 1.58
N GLN A 156 -2.52 -20.45 1.95
CA GLN A 156 -1.24 -21.00 2.43
C GLN A 156 -1.41 -21.69 3.79
N VAL A 157 -2.18 -21.10 4.72
CA VAL A 157 -2.49 -21.72 6.01
C VAL A 157 -3.28 -23.02 5.81
N GLY A 158 -4.23 -23.06 4.86
CA GLY A 158 -4.97 -24.28 4.51
C GLY A 158 -4.08 -25.40 3.95
N MET A 159 -2.91 -25.07 3.41
CA MET A 159 -1.87 -26.03 2.99
C MET A 159 -0.95 -26.47 4.15
N GLY A 160 -1.24 -26.05 5.39
CA GLY A 160 -0.41 -26.34 6.57
C GLY A 160 0.88 -25.52 6.64
N ARG A 161 1.02 -24.46 5.84
CA ARG A 161 2.23 -23.63 5.81
C ARG A 161 2.14 -22.49 6.82
N GLY A 162 3.24 -22.25 7.55
CA GLY A 162 3.43 -21.01 8.28
C GLY A 162 3.56 -19.83 7.31
N VAL A 163 2.89 -18.72 7.60
CA VAL A 163 2.87 -17.52 6.75
C VAL A 163 3.47 -16.32 7.46
N LEU A 164 4.51 -15.73 6.89
CA LEU A 164 5.10 -14.48 7.35
C LEU A 164 4.58 -13.29 6.56
N VAL A 165 4.05 -12.27 7.24
CA VAL A 165 3.62 -11.02 6.61
C VAL A 165 4.56 -9.90 7.05
N HIS A 166 5.11 -9.14 6.09
CA HIS A 166 5.99 -8.02 6.41
C HIS A 166 5.71 -6.76 5.57
N CYS A 167 6.20 -5.65 6.11
CA CYS A 167 6.41 -4.40 5.37
C CYS A 167 7.82 -3.91 5.72
N ASN A 168 8.07 -2.60 5.80
CA ASN A 168 9.38 -2.11 6.23
C ASN A 168 9.65 -2.34 7.73
N ALA A 169 8.86 -1.71 8.61
CA ALA A 169 9.07 -1.78 10.06
C ALA A 169 8.12 -2.78 10.78
N GLY A 170 7.17 -3.37 10.06
CA GLY A 170 6.15 -4.24 10.66
C GLY A 170 5.19 -3.50 11.59
N ARG A 171 4.83 -2.24 11.27
CA ARG A 171 4.04 -1.35 12.13
C ARG A 171 2.67 -0.93 11.60
N GLY A 172 2.50 -0.97 10.27
CA GLY A 172 1.37 -0.34 9.57
C GLY A 172 0.77 -1.25 8.51
N ARG A 173 1.31 -1.21 7.28
CA ARG A 173 0.80 -1.96 6.11
C ARG A 173 0.57 -3.45 6.39
N SER A 174 1.58 -4.15 6.90
CA SER A 174 1.47 -5.58 7.25
C SER A 174 0.54 -5.87 8.41
N VAL A 175 0.48 -4.97 9.39
CA VAL A 175 -0.46 -5.10 10.51
C VAL A 175 -1.89 -5.11 9.98
N ILE A 176 -2.24 -4.29 8.99
CA ILE A 176 -3.60 -4.26 8.43
C ILE A 176 -4.02 -5.58 7.80
N ILE A 177 -3.15 -6.21 7.02
CA ILE A 177 -3.47 -7.50 6.41
C ILE A 177 -3.62 -8.59 7.48
N VAL A 178 -2.74 -8.60 8.48
CA VAL A 178 -2.83 -9.55 9.61
C VAL A 178 -4.14 -9.35 10.38
N LEU A 179 -4.53 -8.10 10.68
CA LEU A 179 -5.79 -7.80 11.35
C LEU A 179 -7.00 -8.23 10.52
N ALA A 180 -6.98 -7.94 9.22
CA ALA A 180 -8.04 -8.36 8.32
C ALA A 180 -8.18 -9.89 8.29
N TYR A 181 -7.06 -10.63 8.28
CA TYR A 181 -7.09 -12.09 8.36
C TYR A 181 -7.65 -12.60 9.70
N LEU A 182 -7.29 -11.98 10.83
CA LEU A 182 -7.83 -12.34 12.14
C LEU A 182 -9.34 -12.13 12.24
N LEU A 183 -9.88 -11.05 11.65
CA LEU A 183 -11.33 -10.80 11.60
C LEU A 183 -12.08 -11.89 10.81
N VAL A 184 -11.45 -12.44 9.78
CA VAL A 184 -12.04 -13.53 8.98
C VAL A 184 -12.00 -14.84 9.75
N LYS A 185 -10.84 -15.15 10.37
CA LYS A 185 -10.61 -16.38 11.12
C LYS A 185 -11.47 -16.45 12.38
N HIS A 186 -11.59 -15.34 13.10
CA HIS A 186 -12.28 -15.26 14.39
C HIS A 186 -13.54 -14.40 14.26
N LYS A 187 -14.70 -15.03 13.99
CA LYS A 187 -15.98 -14.31 13.81
C LYS A 187 -16.40 -13.47 15.03
N ALA A 188 -15.88 -13.79 16.21
CA ALA A 188 -16.11 -13.04 17.44
C ALA A 188 -15.24 -11.77 17.55
N PHE A 189 -14.23 -11.59 16.70
CA PHE A 189 -13.37 -10.42 16.76
C PHE A 189 -14.02 -9.21 16.09
N ASP A 190 -13.86 -8.05 16.71
CA ASP A 190 -14.03 -6.77 16.06
C ASP A 190 -12.66 -6.13 15.76
N CYS A 191 -12.66 -4.95 15.13
CA CYS A 191 -11.41 -4.29 14.77
C CYS A 191 -10.54 -4.00 15.99
N GLU A 192 -11.16 -3.68 17.12
CA GLU A 192 -10.53 -3.32 18.39
C GLU A 192 -9.88 -4.56 19.03
N SER A 193 -10.62 -5.65 19.18
CA SER A 193 -10.14 -6.90 19.77
C SER A 193 -9.04 -7.53 18.91
N ALA A 194 -9.19 -7.52 17.58
CA ALA A 194 -8.13 -7.97 16.68
C ALA A 194 -6.86 -7.11 16.85
N TYR A 195 -7.02 -5.79 16.99
CA TYR A 195 -5.89 -4.89 17.19
C TYR A 195 -5.17 -5.16 18.51
N GLU A 196 -5.91 -5.30 19.61
CA GLU A 196 -5.32 -5.61 20.91
C GLU A 196 -4.62 -6.97 20.92
N HIS A 197 -5.17 -7.96 20.21
CA HIS A 197 -4.54 -9.28 20.03
C HIS A 197 -3.18 -9.19 19.33
N VAL A 198 -3.05 -8.35 18.30
CA VAL A 198 -1.76 -8.11 17.62
C VAL A 198 -0.84 -7.26 18.48
N LYS A 199 -1.37 -6.22 19.13
CA LYS A 199 -0.62 -5.26 19.93
C LYS A 199 0.06 -5.91 21.14
N SER A 200 -0.61 -6.86 21.78
CA SER A 200 -0.07 -7.61 22.92
C SER A 200 1.12 -8.52 22.53
N ARG A 201 1.20 -8.92 21.26
CA ARG A 201 2.27 -9.79 20.73
C ARG A 201 3.37 -9.02 20.00
N ARG A 202 3.03 -7.84 19.48
CA ARG A 202 3.94 -6.95 18.75
C ARG A 202 3.70 -5.50 19.16
N ASP A 203 4.41 -5.08 20.18
CA ASP A 203 4.38 -3.72 20.74
C ASP A 203 4.67 -2.62 19.71
N VAL A 204 5.48 -2.89 18.68
CA VAL A 204 5.78 -1.93 17.62
C VAL A 204 4.60 -1.70 16.66
N ALA A 205 3.57 -2.55 16.68
CA ALA A 205 2.35 -2.34 15.90
C ALA A 205 1.71 -1.02 16.33
N ASN A 206 1.51 -0.12 15.36
CA ASN A 206 1.05 1.22 15.67
C ASN A 206 0.12 1.75 14.57
N LEU A 207 -1.18 1.56 14.80
CA LEU A 207 -2.23 2.02 13.90
C LEU A 207 -3.00 3.24 14.45
N ARG A 208 -2.77 3.64 15.70
CA ARG A 208 -3.58 4.65 16.41
C ARG A 208 -2.93 6.03 16.57
N VAL A 209 -1.76 6.31 16.00
CA VAL A 209 -1.15 7.65 16.09
C VAL A 209 -2.11 8.72 15.54
N MET A 210 -2.23 9.85 16.25
CA MET A 210 -3.19 10.93 15.99
C MET A 210 -4.65 10.45 15.98
N TRP A 211 -5.20 10.09 17.14
CA TRP A 211 -6.64 9.91 17.35
C TRP A 211 -7.34 8.94 16.38
N GLY A 212 -6.65 7.92 15.86
CA GLY A 212 -7.23 6.96 14.91
C GLY A 212 -7.52 7.54 13.50
N THR A 213 -6.91 8.68 13.16
CA THR A 213 -7.04 9.32 11.83
C THR A 213 -6.21 8.64 10.74
N ARG A 214 -5.36 7.67 11.11
CA ARG A 214 -4.52 6.95 10.15
C ARG A 214 -5.34 6.28 9.05
N PRO A 215 -4.98 6.47 7.78
CA PRO A 215 -5.63 5.82 6.65
C PRO A 215 -5.76 4.30 6.80
N GLN A 216 -4.75 3.67 7.42
CA GLN A 216 -4.69 2.24 7.65
C GLN A 216 -5.89 1.76 8.49
N TRP A 217 -6.19 2.48 9.58
CA TRP A 217 -7.30 2.16 10.46
C TRP A 217 -8.67 2.29 9.77
N ARG A 218 -8.82 3.34 8.95
CA ARG A 218 -10.02 3.54 8.12
C ARG A 218 -10.20 2.39 7.11
N SER A 219 -9.11 1.94 6.49
CA SER A 219 -9.14 0.82 5.54
C SER A 219 -9.57 -0.49 6.20
N LEU A 220 -9.07 -0.79 7.41
CA LEU A 220 -9.51 -1.95 8.19
C LEU A 220 -11.01 -1.88 8.52
N LYS A 221 -11.51 -0.73 8.97
CA LYS A 221 -12.95 -0.55 9.23
C LYS A 221 -13.79 -0.71 7.96
N LYS A 222 -13.30 -0.24 6.81
CA LYS A 222 -13.94 -0.43 5.50
C LYS A 222 -14.00 -1.91 5.16
N PHE A 223 -12.90 -2.64 5.32
CA PHE A 223 -12.84 -4.09 5.13
C PHE A 223 -13.80 -4.82 6.07
N HIS A 224 -13.79 -4.54 7.37
CA HIS A 224 -14.69 -5.20 8.32
C HIS A 224 -16.18 -4.94 7.98
N ARG A 225 -16.53 -3.73 7.53
CA ARG A 225 -17.89 -3.45 7.05
C ARG A 225 -18.22 -4.19 5.75
N TRP A 226 -17.25 -4.35 4.85
CA TRP A 226 -17.41 -5.16 3.65
C TRP A 226 -17.58 -6.64 3.99
N LEU A 227 -16.77 -7.16 4.92
CA LEU A 227 -16.78 -8.55 5.38
C LEU A 227 -18.15 -8.92 5.99
N ARG A 228 -18.72 -8.06 6.83
CA ARG A 228 -20.06 -8.28 7.41
C ARG A 228 -21.20 -8.30 6.40
N ARG A 229 -20.99 -7.80 5.19
CA ARG A 229 -21.97 -7.90 4.09
C ARG A 229 -21.81 -9.18 3.27
N GLN A 230 -20.67 -9.86 3.40
CA GLN A 230 -20.50 -11.17 2.79
C GLN A 230 -21.35 -12.17 3.59
N GLY A 231 -22.23 -12.90 2.90
CA GLY A 231 -23.12 -13.89 3.50
C GLY A 231 -22.44 -15.20 3.90
N GLY A 232 -21.12 -15.30 3.69
CA GLY A 232 -20.32 -16.49 3.94
C GLY A 232 -18.86 -16.28 3.55
N ASP A 233 -18.10 -17.36 3.62
CA ASP A 233 -16.65 -17.38 3.34
C ASP A 233 -16.32 -17.80 1.90
N GLU A 234 -17.30 -17.85 1.00
CA GLU A 234 -17.12 -18.22 -0.43
C GLU A 234 -16.13 -17.32 -1.15
N TRP A 235 -16.08 -16.04 -0.79
CA TRP A 235 -15.10 -15.12 -1.34
C TRP A 235 -13.66 -15.52 -1.00
N LEU A 236 -13.38 -16.45 -0.07
CA LEU A 236 -12.03 -16.97 0.18
C LEU A 236 -11.55 -17.93 -0.92
N THR A 237 -12.47 -18.53 -1.68
CA THR A 237 -12.18 -19.52 -2.72
C THR A 237 -12.36 -18.98 -4.13
N GLU A 238 -13.07 -17.86 -4.32
CA GLU A 238 -13.27 -17.23 -5.62
C GLU A 238 -11.94 -16.76 -6.26
N LYS A 239 -11.74 -17.16 -7.53
CA LYS A 239 -10.71 -16.58 -8.39
C LYS A 239 -10.97 -15.07 -8.52
N VAL A 240 -9.92 -14.25 -8.41
CA VAL A 240 -10.00 -12.81 -8.68
C VAL A 240 -10.56 -12.64 -10.10
N PRO A 241 -11.61 -11.83 -10.34
CA PRO A 241 -12.04 -11.53 -11.71
C PRO A 241 -10.83 -10.99 -12.48
N SER A 242 -10.51 -11.64 -13.60
CA SER A 242 -9.33 -11.40 -14.44
C SER A 242 -9.23 -9.99 -15.01
N ASP A 243 -10.26 -9.16 -14.85
CA ASP A 243 -10.45 -7.97 -15.68
C ASP A 243 -9.64 -6.74 -15.21
N THR A 244 -8.75 -6.89 -14.23
CA THR A 244 -7.88 -5.78 -13.77
C THR A 244 -6.41 -6.13 -13.56
N TYR A 245 -5.96 -7.34 -13.91
CA TYR A 245 -4.53 -7.71 -13.83
C TYR A 245 -3.91 -7.83 -15.22
N CYS A 246 -3.21 -6.79 -15.66
CA CYS A 246 -2.28 -6.87 -16.77
C CYS A 246 -0.88 -7.12 -16.18
N PRO A 247 -0.31 -8.34 -16.26
CA PRO A 247 1.04 -8.58 -15.80
C PRO A 247 2.02 -7.68 -16.57
N PRO A 248 3.05 -7.12 -15.92
CA PRO A 248 4.06 -6.34 -16.62
C PRO A 248 4.78 -7.27 -17.63
N PRO A 249 5.11 -6.78 -18.82
CA PRO A 249 5.84 -7.59 -19.79
C PRO A 249 7.20 -7.99 -19.23
N TYR A 250 7.65 -9.20 -19.55
CA TYR A 250 8.97 -9.71 -19.18
C TYR A 250 9.84 -9.94 -20.41
N TRP A 251 11.16 -9.90 -20.24
CA TRP A 251 12.11 -9.93 -21.35
C TRP A 251 12.48 -11.37 -21.69
N VAL A 252 12.21 -11.80 -22.93
CA VAL A 252 12.60 -13.12 -23.44
C VAL A 252 13.28 -12.95 -24.79
N GLY A 253 14.50 -13.47 -24.94
CA GLY A 253 15.13 -13.64 -26.25
C GLY A 253 15.23 -12.39 -27.13
N GLY A 254 15.38 -11.18 -26.55
CA GLY A 254 15.56 -9.94 -27.31
C GLY A 254 14.28 -9.09 -27.51
N GLY A 255 13.19 -9.39 -26.80
CA GLY A 255 11.98 -8.56 -26.79
C GLY A 255 11.12 -8.67 -25.53
N TRP A 256 10.15 -7.76 -25.40
CA TRP A 256 9.16 -7.73 -24.32
C TRP A 256 7.98 -8.66 -24.68
N ALA A 257 7.77 -9.73 -23.91
CA ALA A 257 6.65 -10.66 -24.06
C ALA A 257 5.50 -10.34 -23.07
N ARG A 258 4.26 -10.64 -23.47
CA ARG A 258 3.05 -10.62 -22.62
C ARG A 258 2.40 -12.01 -22.69
N ASP A 259 2.05 -12.60 -21.55
CA ASP A 259 1.37 -13.90 -21.53
C ASP A 259 -0.06 -13.75 -22.07
N GLU A 260 -0.36 -14.35 -23.22
CA GLU A 260 -1.71 -14.51 -23.76
C GLU A 260 -2.21 -15.97 -23.67
N HIS A 261 -1.85 -16.69 -22.59
CA HIS A 261 -2.27 -18.08 -22.44
C HIS A 261 -3.26 -18.27 -21.29
N VAL A 262 -4.54 -18.29 -21.70
CA VAL A 262 -5.62 -19.04 -21.07
C VAL A 262 -5.21 -20.51 -21.05
N ILE A 263 -4.97 -21.06 -19.87
CA ILE A 263 -4.91 -22.51 -19.68
C ILE A 263 -6.21 -22.90 -18.97
N ASP A 264 -7.16 -23.40 -19.75
CA ASP A 264 -8.24 -24.25 -19.27
C ASP A 264 -7.65 -25.65 -19.01
N VAL A 265 -7.45 -25.99 -17.74
CA VAL A 265 -7.59 -27.35 -17.18
C VAL A 265 -7.98 -27.27 -15.71
#